data_AF-A0A258BBI3-F1
#
_entry.id   AF-A0A258BBI3-F1
#
_cell.length_a   1.000
_cell.length_b   1.000
_cell.length_c   1.000
_cell.angle_alpha   90.00
_cell.angle_beta   90.00
_cell.angle_gamma   90.00
#
_symmetry.space_group_name_H-M   'P 1'
#
loop_
_entity.id
_entity.type
_entity.pdbx_description
1 polymer ?
#
loop_
_entity_poly.entity_id
_entity_poly.type
_entity_poly.pdbx_seq_one_letter_code
_entity_poly.pdbx_strand_id
1 'polypeptide(L)'
;WKWLFIYPQLGIATVNEMAMPVGTPVHFKITSASVMNSFFIPQLGSQIYAMSGMETKLSLRADHAGIYDGISANYSGNGFANMRFKAKAMTDAEFEAWVASAKASGKSLDQKTYAVLNQKDVAPQPIYFADVTPMMFNKVLNGCAAGGICKDDAYNMALMKKLAPNAEDCDDPQLADATRQTTRARLLGNVAFKDSNAPAS
;
A
#
# COMPACT_ATOMS: atom_id res chain seq x y z
N TRP A 1 12.06 4.81 4.65
CA TRP A 1 11.90 5.84 3.59
C TRP A 1 11.84 5.16 2.23
N LYS A 2 10.65 4.70 1.85
CA LYS A 2 10.39 3.98 0.60
C LYS A 2 9.02 4.41 0.09
N TRP A 3 8.76 4.33 -1.20
CA TRP A 3 7.40 4.41 -1.74
C TRP A 3 6.99 3.01 -2.19
N LEU A 4 5.87 2.47 -1.73
CA LEU A 4 5.29 1.25 -2.29
C LEU A 4 4.03 1.61 -3.06
N PHE A 5 4.06 1.27 -4.34
CA PHE A 5 2.93 1.32 -5.26
C PHE A 5 2.36 -0.07 -5.38
N ILE A 6 1.05 -0.15 -5.57
CA ILE A 6 0.37 -1.43 -5.53
C ILE A 6 -0.86 -1.33 -6.42
N TYR A 7 -1.10 -2.35 -7.22
CA TYR A 7 -2.07 -2.36 -8.31
C TYR A 7 -3.15 -3.41 -7.99
N PRO A 8 -4.29 -3.00 -7.40
CA PRO A 8 -5.28 -3.95 -6.87
C PRO A 8 -5.88 -4.85 -7.94
N GLN A 9 -6.10 -4.29 -9.13
CA GLN A 9 -6.68 -4.99 -10.28
C GLN A 9 -5.69 -5.97 -10.92
N LEU A 10 -4.38 -5.78 -10.73
CA LEU A 10 -3.32 -6.58 -11.34
C LEU A 10 -2.70 -7.60 -10.38
N GLY A 11 -2.92 -7.44 -9.08
CA GLY A 11 -2.38 -8.30 -8.02
C GLY A 11 -0.91 -8.06 -7.64
N ILE A 12 -0.29 -6.98 -8.15
CA ILE A 12 1.16 -6.73 -7.98
C ILE A 12 1.46 -5.53 -7.07
N ALA A 13 2.67 -5.50 -6.51
CA ALA A 13 3.23 -4.34 -5.80
C ALA A 13 4.66 -4.02 -6.28
N THR A 14 5.07 -2.76 -6.15
CA THR A 14 6.39 -2.29 -6.52
C THR A 14 6.91 -1.22 -5.55
N VAL A 15 8.21 -1.23 -5.25
CA VAL A 15 8.88 -0.25 -4.37
C VAL A 15 9.72 0.71 -5.20
N ASN A 16 9.63 2.01 -4.91
CA ASN A 16 10.36 3.11 -5.54
C ASN A 16 10.20 3.23 -7.07
N GLU A 17 9.30 2.45 -7.68
CA GLU A 17 8.95 2.55 -9.09
C GLU A 17 7.45 2.30 -9.28
N MET A 18 6.83 3.08 -10.16
CA MET A 18 5.49 2.83 -10.71
C MET A 18 5.49 3.01 -12.23
N ALA A 19 4.58 2.32 -12.91
CA ALA A 19 4.33 2.47 -14.33
C ALA A 19 2.86 2.86 -14.56
N MET A 20 2.59 3.55 -15.65
CA MET A 20 1.24 3.85 -16.12
C MET A 20 1.21 4.00 -17.65
N PRO A 21 0.09 3.65 -18.30
CA PRO A 21 -0.09 3.94 -19.72
C PRO A 21 -0.25 5.44 -19.98
N VAL A 22 0.35 5.92 -21.07
CA VAL A 22 0.24 7.30 -21.56
C VAL A 22 -1.18 7.61 -22.03
N GLY A 23 -1.66 8.84 -21.79
CA GLY A 23 -3.01 9.26 -22.16
C GLY A 23 -4.14 8.73 -21.26
N THR A 24 -3.86 7.79 -20.35
CA THR A 24 -4.87 7.22 -19.43
C THR A 24 -4.92 7.96 -18.10
N PRO A 25 -6.11 8.37 -17.62
CA PRO A 25 -6.27 8.88 -16.25
C PRO A 25 -6.06 7.77 -15.21
N VAL A 26 -5.11 7.98 -14.30
CA VAL A 26 -4.82 7.08 -13.17
C VAL A 26 -5.31 7.70 -11.87
N HIS A 27 -6.13 6.94 -11.13
CA HIS A 27 -6.65 7.35 -9.82
C HIS A 27 -5.81 6.73 -8.70
N PHE A 28 -5.06 7.58 -8.00
CA PHE A 28 -4.27 7.20 -6.84
C PHE A 28 -5.08 7.36 -5.56
N LYS A 29 -5.03 6.32 -4.72
CA LYS A 29 -5.38 6.38 -3.31
C LYS A 29 -4.09 6.38 -2.51
N ILE A 30 -3.89 7.39 -1.68
CA ILE A 30 -2.62 7.63 -0.98
C ILE A 30 -2.90 7.72 0.51
N THR A 31 -2.11 7.01 1.30
CA THR A 31 -2.08 7.08 2.76
C THR A 31 -0.61 7.07 3.19
N SER A 32 -0.32 7.65 4.35
CA SER A 32 0.93 7.37 5.06
C SER A 32 0.65 6.36 6.16
N ALA A 33 1.71 5.92 6.82
CA ALA A 33 1.63 5.25 8.10
C ALA A 33 1.61 6.13 9.33
N SER A 34 2.38 7.20 9.25
CA SER A 34 3.20 7.58 10.39
C SER A 34 3.42 9.08 10.36
N VAL A 35 4.55 9.54 9.84
CA VAL A 35 4.77 10.96 9.56
C VAL A 35 4.00 11.36 8.31
N MET A 36 3.52 12.60 8.31
CA MET A 36 2.93 13.20 7.12
C MET A 36 3.99 13.32 6.03
N ASN A 37 3.69 12.78 4.85
CA ASN A 37 4.55 12.83 3.68
C ASN A 37 3.88 13.68 2.58
N SER A 38 4.59 14.05 1.53
CA SER A 38 4.03 14.74 0.37
C SER A 38 4.51 14.04 -0.90
N PHE A 39 3.60 13.34 -1.56
CA PHE A 39 3.82 12.75 -2.87
C PHE A 39 3.85 13.88 -3.91
N PHE A 40 4.96 14.02 -4.64
CA PHE A 40 5.10 15.07 -5.65
C PHE A 40 5.80 14.56 -6.91
N ILE A 41 5.18 14.78 -8.07
CA ILE A 41 5.80 14.60 -9.39
C ILE A 41 5.84 15.97 -10.09
N PRO A 42 6.97 16.69 -10.05
CA PRO A 42 7.06 18.07 -10.53
C PRO A 42 6.69 18.24 -12.01
N GLN A 43 7.15 17.31 -12.85
CA GLN A 43 6.93 17.34 -14.30
C GLN A 43 5.46 17.13 -14.70
N LEU A 44 4.63 16.58 -13.81
CA LEU A 44 3.19 16.40 -14.01
C LEU A 44 2.38 17.37 -13.12
N GLY A 45 3.02 18.38 -12.53
CA GLY A 45 2.39 19.40 -11.68
C GLY A 45 1.65 18.86 -10.44
N SER A 46 1.89 17.60 -10.06
CA SER A 46 0.96 16.85 -9.22
C SER A 46 1.53 16.60 -7.83
N GLN A 47 0.98 17.30 -6.84
CA GLN A 47 1.36 17.22 -5.43
C GLN A 47 0.15 16.87 -4.56
N ILE A 48 0.33 15.95 -3.60
CA ILE A 48 -0.68 15.66 -2.57
C ILE A 48 -0.03 15.15 -1.27
N TYR A 49 -0.62 15.52 -0.13
CA TYR A 49 -0.18 15.05 1.18
C TYR A 49 -0.67 13.62 1.48
N ALA A 50 0.19 12.85 2.12
CA ALA A 50 -0.09 11.50 2.62
C ALA A 50 -0.07 11.53 4.16
N MET A 51 -1.20 11.26 4.81
CA MET A 51 -1.35 11.31 6.27
C MET A 51 -1.63 9.92 6.84
N SER A 52 -1.27 9.69 8.11
CA SER A 52 -1.58 8.41 8.78
C SER A 52 -3.06 8.29 9.05
N GLY A 53 -3.67 7.16 8.67
CA GLY A 53 -5.09 6.89 8.95
C GLY A 53 -6.08 7.70 8.11
N MET A 54 -5.63 8.32 7.01
CA MET A 54 -6.50 9.02 6.06
C MET A 54 -6.17 8.61 4.63
N GLU A 55 -7.20 8.30 3.83
CA GLU A 55 -7.07 8.15 2.38
C GLU A 55 -7.20 9.53 1.72
N THR A 56 -6.16 9.96 1.01
CA THR A 56 -6.22 11.09 0.07
C THR A 56 -6.30 10.55 -1.36
N LYS A 57 -6.90 11.34 -2.26
CA LYS A 57 -7.19 10.94 -3.65
C LYS A 57 -6.57 11.93 -4.63
N LEU A 58 -5.82 11.42 -5.59
CA LEU A 58 -5.21 12.18 -6.69
C LEU A 58 -5.60 11.54 -8.02
N SER A 59 -5.96 12.34 -9.01
CA SER A 59 -6.14 11.87 -10.38
C SER A 59 -5.06 12.50 -11.25
N LEU A 60 -4.36 11.68 -12.03
CA LEU A 60 -3.18 12.06 -12.81
C LEU A 60 -3.36 11.57 -14.24
N ARG A 61 -2.85 12.31 -15.22
CA ARG A 61 -2.64 11.81 -16.59
C ARG A 61 -1.25 12.25 -17.04
N ALA A 62 -0.51 11.36 -17.69
CA ALA A 62 0.70 11.74 -18.42
C ALA A 62 0.37 11.81 -19.91
N ASP A 63 0.71 12.93 -20.54
CA ASP A 63 0.42 13.19 -21.96
C ASP A 63 1.51 12.66 -22.90
N HIS A 64 2.70 12.40 -22.37
CA HIS A 64 3.86 11.95 -23.12
C HIS A 64 4.46 10.70 -22.46
N ALA A 65 5.03 9.80 -23.25
CA ALA A 65 5.83 8.69 -22.72
C ALA A 65 7.17 9.22 -22.19
N GLY A 66 7.67 8.65 -21.10
CA GLY A 66 8.88 9.10 -20.44
C GLY A 66 9.02 8.63 -19.00
N ILE A 67 10.15 8.97 -18.37
CA ILE A 67 10.43 8.68 -16.97
C ILE A 67 10.34 9.98 -16.17
N TYR A 68 9.31 10.09 -15.34
CA TYR A 68 9.08 11.21 -14.45
C TYR A 68 9.73 10.94 -13.08
N ASP A 69 10.48 11.92 -12.58
CA ASP A 69 11.04 11.88 -11.24
C ASP A 69 10.02 12.27 -10.19
N GLY A 70 9.75 11.33 -9.27
CA GLY A 70 8.90 11.53 -8.10
C GLY A 70 9.74 11.76 -6.86
N ILE A 71 9.34 12.74 -6.05
CA ILE A 71 10.01 13.10 -4.79
C ILE A 71 9.04 13.16 -3.63
N SER A 72 9.55 12.88 -2.43
CA SER A 72 8.95 13.32 -1.18
C SER A 72 9.23 14.82 -1.01
N ALA A 73 8.19 15.64 -0.81
CA ALA A 73 8.33 17.09 -0.65
C ALA A 73 8.19 17.59 0.81
N ASN A 74 7.99 16.69 1.79
CA ASN A 74 7.89 17.04 3.21
C ASN A 74 8.89 16.25 4.06
N TYR A 75 9.68 16.95 4.89
CA TYR A 75 10.78 16.35 5.65
C TYR A 75 10.30 15.24 6.60
N SER A 76 10.81 14.03 6.38
CA SER A 76 10.44 12.80 7.11
C SER A 76 11.63 12.17 7.87
N GLY A 77 12.66 12.95 8.18
CA GLY A 77 13.87 12.52 8.90
C GLY A 77 15.07 12.23 7.98
N ASN A 78 16.15 11.67 8.52
CA ASN A 78 17.47 11.62 7.87
C ASN A 78 17.51 10.98 6.47
N GLY A 79 16.69 9.95 6.20
CA GLY A 79 16.63 9.31 4.87
C GLY A 79 15.72 10.00 3.84
N PHE A 80 15.08 11.12 4.18
CA PHE A 80 14.16 11.89 3.33
C PHE A 80 14.75 12.24 1.96
N ALA A 81 16.03 12.67 1.90
CA ALA A 81 16.69 13.08 0.66
C ALA A 81 16.76 11.97 -0.42
N ASN A 82 16.76 10.72 0.04
CA ASN A 82 16.79 9.52 -0.81
C ASN A 82 15.40 8.94 -1.08
N MET A 83 14.33 9.56 -0.57
CA MET A 83 12.95 9.09 -0.69
C MET A 83 12.33 9.47 -2.04
N ARG A 84 12.97 8.98 -3.11
CA ARG A 84 12.64 9.23 -4.51
C ARG A 84 11.99 7.99 -5.12
N PHE A 85 11.20 8.21 -6.17
CA PHE A 85 10.64 7.14 -6.98
C PHE A 85 10.64 7.53 -8.46
N LYS A 86 10.56 6.53 -9.35
CA LYS A 86 10.39 6.75 -10.78
C LYS A 86 8.94 6.45 -11.18
N ALA A 87 8.30 7.38 -11.88
CA ALA A 87 7.00 7.18 -12.51
C ALA A 87 7.18 7.08 -14.03
N LYS A 88 7.05 5.87 -14.58
CA LYS A 88 7.22 5.59 -16.00
C LYS A 88 5.88 5.71 -16.71
N ALA A 89 5.73 6.69 -17.60
CA ALA A 89 4.66 6.70 -18.58
C ALA A 89 5.13 5.97 -19.84
N MET A 90 4.38 4.97 -20.28
CA MET A 90 4.77 4.10 -21.40
C MET A 90 3.55 3.75 -22.25
N THR A 91 3.75 3.08 -23.39
CA THR A 91 2.64 2.55 -24.18
C THR A 91 1.96 1.36 -23.48
N ASP A 92 0.73 1.03 -23.86
CA ASP A 92 -0.01 -0.10 -23.28
C ASP A 92 0.77 -1.42 -23.40
N ALA A 93 1.44 -1.64 -24.54
CA ALA A 93 2.26 -2.83 -24.78
C ALA A 93 3.49 -2.91 -23.84
N GLU A 94 4.16 -1.79 -23.58
CA GLU A 94 5.26 -1.71 -22.62
C GLU A 94 4.75 -1.87 -21.18
N PHE A 95 3.55 -1.35 -20.88
CA PHE A 95 2.92 -1.49 -19.57
C PHE A 95 2.60 -2.95 -19.26
N GLU A 96 2.00 -3.70 -20.19
CA GLU A 96 1.77 -5.13 -20.02
C GLU A 96 3.08 -5.93 -19.86
N ALA A 97 4.13 -5.56 -20.59
CA ALA A 97 5.47 -6.16 -20.42
C ALA A 97 6.07 -5.86 -19.03
N TRP A 98 5.88 -4.65 -18.50
CA TRP A 98 6.29 -4.26 -17.14
C TRP A 98 5.49 -5.02 -16.06
N VAL A 99 4.18 -5.19 -16.27
CA VAL A 99 3.30 -6.01 -15.39
C VAL A 99 3.73 -7.47 -15.41
N ALA A 100 4.08 -8.02 -16.57
CA ALA A 100 4.62 -9.38 -16.69
C ALA A 100 5.97 -9.53 -15.95
N SER A 101 6.86 -8.54 -16.06
CA SER A 101 8.11 -8.48 -15.28
C SER A 101 7.86 -8.47 -13.77
N ALA A 102 6.90 -7.68 -13.29
CA ALA A 102 6.53 -7.66 -11.87
C ALA A 102 5.99 -9.02 -11.39
N LYS A 103 5.15 -9.68 -12.19
CA LYS A 103 4.63 -11.04 -11.94
C LYS A 103 5.71 -12.13 -11.99
N ALA A 104 6.77 -11.95 -12.78
CA ALA A 104 7.91 -12.86 -12.83
C ALA A 104 8.84 -12.77 -11.60
N SER A 105 8.67 -11.79 -10.71
CA SER A 105 9.55 -11.60 -9.54
C SER A 105 9.48 -12.71 -8.50
N GLY A 106 8.38 -13.48 -8.46
CA GLY A 106 8.15 -14.59 -7.51
C GLY A 106 7.99 -14.17 -6.04
N LYS A 107 8.06 -12.88 -5.71
CA LYS A 107 7.91 -12.36 -4.34
C LYS A 107 6.44 -12.03 -4.06
N SER A 108 5.93 -12.38 -2.88
CA SER A 108 4.60 -11.94 -2.43
C SER A 108 4.73 -10.86 -1.35
N LEU A 109 3.83 -9.87 -1.39
CA LEU A 109 3.68 -8.88 -0.34
C LEU A 109 2.71 -9.40 0.73
N ASP A 110 3.26 -10.17 1.67
CA ASP A 110 2.57 -10.68 2.85
C ASP A 110 2.83 -9.81 4.11
N GLN A 111 2.16 -10.14 5.22
CA GLN A 111 2.32 -9.42 6.49
C GLN A 111 3.78 -9.41 6.98
N LYS A 112 4.52 -10.52 6.80
CA LYS A 112 5.91 -10.66 7.25
C LYS A 112 6.84 -9.79 6.40
N THR A 113 6.70 -9.87 5.09
CA THR A 113 7.40 -9.06 4.10
C THR A 113 7.10 -7.58 4.30
N TYR A 114 5.83 -7.23 4.55
CA TYR A 114 5.42 -5.89 4.92
C TYR A 114 6.12 -5.40 6.19
N ALA A 115 6.14 -6.21 7.26
CA ALA A 115 6.81 -5.83 8.52
C ALA A 115 8.32 -5.57 8.34
N VAL A 116 9.00 -6.31 7.45
CA VAL A 116 10.40 -6.03 7.06
C VAL A 116 10.52 -4.76 6.22
N LEU A 117 9.64 -4.55 5.23
CA LEU A 117 9.64 -3.35 4.39
C LEU A 117 9.41 -2.05 5.17
N ASN A 118 8.62 -2.13 6.24
CA ASN A 118 8.20 -1.03 7.12
C ASN A 118 9.31 -0.55 8.10
N GLN A 119 10.46 -1.23 8.12
CA GLN A 119 11.63 -0.81 8.90
C GLN A 119 12.21 0.52 8.38
N LYS A 120 13.09 1.14 9.19
CA LYS A 120 13.67 2.46 8.90
C LYS A 120 14.94 2.36 8.06
N ASP A 121 14.77 2.05 6.79
CA ASP A 121 15.83 1.92 5.79
C ASP A 121 15.48 2.65 4.48
N VAL A 122 16.42 2.63 3.54
CA VAL A 122 16.28 3.13 2.17
C VAL A 122 16.47 1.94 1.24
N ALA A 123 15.50 1.66 0.36
CA ALA A 123 15.68 0.66 -0.68
C ALA A 123 16.59 1.22 -1.79
N PRO A 124 17.79 0.64 -2.06
CA PRO A 124 18.72 1.17 -3.05
C PRO A 124 18.30 0.90 -4.50
N GLN A 125 17.37 -0.02 -4.72
CA GLN A 125 16.85 -0.44 -6.03
C GLN A 125 15.34 -0.68 -5.95
N PRO A 126 14.61 -0.59 -7.08
CA PRO A 126 13.21 -1.00 -7.13
C PRO A 126 13.02 -2.47 -6.76
N ILE A 127 11.93 -2.77 -6.06
CA ILE A 127 11.54 -4.14 -5.68
C ILE A 127 10.18 -4.42 -6.31
N TYR A 128 9.99 -5.61 -6.87
CA TYR A 128 8.73 -6.05 -7.46
C TYR A 128 8.16 -7.22 -6.64
N PHE A 129 6.83 -7.27 -6.54
CA PHE A 129 6.05 -8.34 -5.94
C PHE A 129 4.98 -8.80 -6.94
N ALA A 130 4.96 -10.11 -7.16
CA ALA A 130 4.07 -10.80 -8.09
C ALA A 130 2.65 -11.03 -7.52
N ASP A 131 2.52 -11.00 -6.20
CA ASP A 131 1.28 -11.23 -5.46
C ASP A 131 1.21 -10.28 -4.25
N VAL A 132 0.00 -9.98 -3.78
CA VAL A 132 -0.27 -9.05 -2.68
C VAL A 132 -1.44 -9.55 -1.83
N THR A 133 -1.26 -9.55 -0.51
CA THR A 133 -2.31 -9.94 0.44
C THR A 133 -3.58 -9.09 0.24
N PRO A 134 -4.78 -9.72 0.17
CA PRO A 134 -6.05 -9.01 0.12
C PRO A 134 -6.21 -7.92 1.19
N MET A 135 -6.87 -6.83 0.80
CA MET A 135 -7.12 -5.64 1.61
C MET A 135 -5.88 -5.07 2.33
N MET A 136 -4.68 -5.22 1.78
CA MET A 136 -3.48 -4.51 2.25
C MET A 136 -3.71 -2.98 2.31
N PHE A 137 -4.67 -2.40 1.55
CA PHE A 137 -5.01 -0.95 1.65
C PHE A 137 -5.51 -0.65 3.06
N ASN A 138 -6.64 -1.26 3.37
CA ASN A 138 -7.36 -1.08 4.61
C ASN A 138 -6.47 -1.50 5.78
N LYS A 139 -5.75 -2.63 5.66
CA LYS A 139 -4.81 -3.09 6.69
C LYS A 139 -3.73 -2.05 7.02
N VAL A 140 -3.20 -1.38 6.01
CA VAL A 140 -2.22 -0.31 6.20
C VAL A 140 -2.86 0.93 6.83
N LEU A 141 -3.97 1.39 6.24
CA LEU A 141 -4.69 2.60 6.64
C LEU A 141 -5.09 2.51 8.12
N ASN A 142 -5.60 1.34 8.50
CA ASN A 142 -6.05 1.01 9.85
C ASN A 142 -4.93 0.50 10.76
N GLY A 143 -3.67 0.52 10.29
CA GLY A 143 -2.47 0.34 11.09
C GLY A 143 -2.00 -1.11 11.34
N CYS A 144 -2.78 -2.11 10.96
CA CYS A 144 -2.61 -3.54 11.24
C CYS A 144 -1.85 -4.36 10.16
N ALA A 145 -1.29 -3.73 9.12
CA ALA A 145 -0.59 -4.44 8.04
C ALA A 145 0.65 -5.25 8.46
N ALA A 146 1.25 -4.94 9.61
CA ALA A 146 2.32 -5.75 10.23
C ALA A 146 1.78 -6.80 11.23
N GLY A 147 0.47 -6.80 11.50
CA GLY A 147 -0.21 -7.59 12.53
C GLY A 147 -1.01 -6.73 13.51
N GLY A 148 -1.72 -7.39 14.42
CA GLY A 148 -2.61 -6.74 15.40
C GLY A 148 -4.02 -6.49 14.85
N ILE A 149 -4.89 -5.97 15.72
CA ILE A 149 -6.29 -5.63 15.39
C ILE A 149 -6.30 -4.33 14.57
N CYS A 150 -7.10 -4.29 13.50
CA CYS A 150 -7.27 -3.10 12.68
C CYS A 150 -8.16 -2.06 13.41
N LYS A 151 -7.85 -0.77 13.25
CA LYS A 151 -8.60 0.31 13.92
C LYS A 151 -10.10 0.26 13.64
N ASP A 152 -10.49 0.01 12.40
CA ASP A 152 -11.89 -0.16 11.98
C ASP A 152 -12.56 -1.35 12.67
N ASP A 153 -11.91 -2.51 12.72
CA ASP A 153 -12.41 -3.68 13.48
C ASP A 153 -12.61 -3.33 14.96
N ALA A 154 -11.65 -2.66 15.58
CA ALA A 154 -11.72 -2.24 16.98
C ALA A 154 -12.87 -1.23 17.23
N TYR A 155 -13.08 -0.28 16.32
CA TYR A 155 -14.22 0.64 16.40
C TYR A 155 -15.56 -0.08 16.22
N ASN A 156 -15.64 -1.03 15.28
CA ASN A 156 -16.85 -1.83 15.05
C ASN A 156 -17.19 -2.70 16.27
N MET A 157 -16.21 -3.41 16.86
CA MET A 157 -16.40 -4.17 18.09
C MET A 157 -16.87 -3.28 19.26
N ALA A 158 -16.25 -2.12 19.44
CA ALA A 158 -16.63 -1.16 20.48
C ALA A 158 -18.02 -0.54 20.25
N LEU A 159 -18.45 -0.38 19.00
CA LEU A 159 -19.78 0.07 18.63
C LEU A 159 -20.83 -1.00 18.87
N MET A 160 -20.60 -2.25 18.43
CA MET A 160 -21.53 -3.36 18.62
C MET A 160 -21.78 -3.63 20.11
N LYS A 161 -20.73 -3.59 20.94
CA LYS A 161 -20.85 -3.67 22.41
C LYS A 161 -21.72 -2.57 23.04
N LYS A 162 -21.84 -1.40 22.39
CA LYS A 162 -22.73 -0.31 22.83
C LYS A 162 -24.15 -0.46 22.31
N LEU A 163 -24.33 -1.01 21.10
CA LEU A 163 -25.64 -1.18 20.47
C LEU A 163 -26.40 -2.41 21.01
N ALA A 164 -25.68 -3.46 21.39
CA ALA A 164 -26.25 -4.70 21.93
C ALA A 164 -25.48 -5.17 23.19
N PRO A 165 -25.59 -4.45 24.33
CA PRO A 165 -24.82 -4.75 25.55
C PRO A 165 -25.15 -6.10 26.20
N ASN A 166 -26.29 -6.70 25.83
CA ASN A 166 -26.81 -7.98 26.34
C ASN A 166 -27.05 -9.00 25.21
N ALA A 167 -26.46 -8.83 24.02
CA ALA A 167 -26.35 -9.96 23.11
C ALA A 167 -25.37 -10.95 23.75
N GLU A 168 -25.80 -12.20 23.95
CA GLU A 168 -24.84 -13.28 24.15
C GLU A 168 -23.86 -13.27 22.96
N ASP A 169 -22.56 -13.39 23.25
CA ASP A 169 -21.57 -13.59 22.20
C ASP A 169 -22.06 -14.76 21.35
N CYS A 170 -22.18 -14.55 20.03
CA CYS A 170 -22.57 -15.62 19.13
C CYS A 170 -21.43 -16.65 19.07
N ASP A 171 -21.47 -17.63 19.98
CA ASP A 171 -20.71 -18.87 19.92
C ASP A 171 -21.18 -19.64 18.67
N ASP A 172 -20.69 -19.20 17.51
CA ASP A 172 -20.89 -19.89 16.24
C ASP A 172 -20.05 -21.18 16.27
N PRO A 173 -20.68 -22.37 16.30
CA PRO A 173 -19.96 -23.63 16.36
C PRO A 173 -19.08 -23.85 15.12
N GLN A 174 -19.29 -23.11 14.03
CA GLN A 174 -18.51 -23.21 12.80
C GLN A 174 -17.13 -22.52 12.92
N LEU A 175 -16.95 -21.55 13.82
CA LEU A 175 -15.63 -20.92 14.04
C LEU A 175 -14.64 -21.83 14.79
N ALA A 176 -15.13 -22.73 15.66
CA ALA A 176 -14.27 -23.68 16.35
C ALA A 176 -13.56 -24.64 15.39
N ASP A 177 -14.28 -25.14 14.37
CA ASP A 177 -13.79 -26.14 13.42
C ASP A 177 -12.95 -25.52 12.27
N ALA A 178 -13.12 -24.21 12.01
CA ALA A 178 -12.28 -23.45 11.07
C ALA A 178 -10.77 -23.50 11.41
N THR A 179 -10.44 -23.68 12.70
CA THR A 179 -9.07 -23.90 13.20
C THR A 179 -8.43 -25.19 12.66
N ARG A 180 -9.21 -26.13 12.10
CA ARG A 180 -8.71 -27.39 11.51
C ARG A 180 -8.71 -27.41 9.98
N GLN A 181 -9.38 -26.48 9.30
CA GLN A 181 -9.66 -26.57 7.86
C GLN A 181 -8.97 -25.52 6.96
N THR A 182 -8.10 -24.65 7.49
CA THR A 182 -7.39 -23.62 6.69
C THR A 182 -6.33 -24.14 5.70
N THR A 183 -6.41 -25.41 5.29
CA THR A 183 -5.71 -25.98 4.13
C THR A 183 -6.62 -26.01 2.89
N ARG A 184 -7.10 -24.84 2.41
CA ARG A 184 -7.40 -24.54 0.98
C ARG A 184 -8.10 -23.19 0.76
N ALA A 185 -7.66 -22.49 -0.30
CA ALA A 185 -8.40 -21.52 -1.13
C ALA A 185 -8.87 -20.18 -0.51
N ARG A 186 -9.16 -19.10 -1.27
CA ARG A 186 -8.55 -18.50 -2.50
C ARG A 186 -9.26 -17.14 -2.75
N LEU A 187 -8.53 -16.05 -3.08
CA LEU A 187 -9.04 -14.73 -3.57
C LEU A 187 -9.92 -13.94 -2.56
N LEU A 188 -9.80 -12.61 -2.33
CA LEU A 188 -9.93 -11.49 -3.28
C LEU A 188 -9.38 -10.16 -2.70
N GLY A 189 -8.33 -9.58 -3.32
CA GLY A 189 -8.18 -8.14 -3.62
C GLY A 189 -7.92 -7.07 -2.53
N ASN A 190 -7.04 -6.12 -2.86
CA ASN A 190 -6.85 -4.74 -2.34
C ASN A 190 -5.65 -4.47 -1.38
N VAL A 191 -5.21 -3.19 -1.23
CA VAL A 191 -3.82 -2.81 -1.62
C VAL A 191 -3.28 -1.40 -1.10
N ALA A 192 -2.35 -1.24 -0.11
CA ALA A 192 -1.58 0.03 0.16
C ALA A 192 -0.34 -0.08 1.10
N PHE A 193 0.20 1.08 1.54
CA PHE A 193 1.52 1.29 2.13
C PHE A 193 1.67 2.31 3.30
N LYS A 194 2.66 2.10 4.18
CA LYS A 194 2.82 2.75 5.49
C LYS A 194 4.36 2.93 5.81
N ASP A 195 4.84 4.18 5.93
CA ASP A 195 6.16 4.59 6.48
C ASP A 195 6.34 4.21 7.99
N SER A 196 7.36 4.69 8.73
CA SER A 196 7.37 4.57 10.21
C SER A 196 8.02 5.75 10.93
N ASN A 197 7.37 6.20 12.02
CA ASN A 197 7.89 7.22 12.93
C ASN A 197 8.58 6.51 14.10
N ALA A 198 9.62 7.09 14.70
CA ALA A 198 10.27 6.52 15.89
C ALA A 198 10.61 7.63 16.89
N PRO A 199 10.50 7.38 18.20
CA PRO A 199 10.91 8.33 19.23
C PRO A 199 12.44 8.43 19.32
N ALA A 200 12.90 9.46 20.01
CA ALA A 200 14.31 9.74 20.24
C ALA A 200 14.86 8.99 21.48
N SER A 201 16.14 8.60 21.39
CA SER A 201 17.09 8.43 22.49
C SER A 201 18.50 8.39 21.90
#